data_AF-A0A958RBN1-F1
#
_entry.id   AF-A0A958RBN1-F1
#
_cell.length_a   1.000
_cell.length_b   1.000
_cell.length_c   1.000
_cell.angle_alpha   90.00
_cell.angle_beta   90.00
_cell.angle_gamma   90.00
#
_symmetry.space_group_name_H-M   'P 1'
#
loop_
_entity.id
_entity.type
_entity.pdbx_description
1 polymer ?
#
loop_
_entity_poly.entity_id
_entity_poly.type
_entity_poly.pdbx_seq_one_letter_code
_entity_poly.pdbx_strand_id
1 'polypeptide(L)'
;MSIEELDSSNFKKVIKVNGNPVIISICETEYNISVNEGEWLEEYEEYEEGNSIGRIEMKGLENGDFYITWMGLEGCNGQYLHCGIGTCALKFFKEEVGGRIFAAENNGETLDDGSHLTNDAPAFIQKMIDLGIVEPNYDVPE
;
A
#
# COMPACT_ATOMS: atom_id res chain seq x y z
N MET A 1 17.39 -2.23 -6.91
CA MET A 1 16.72 -0.91 -6.76
C MET A 1 16.79 -0.53 -5.29
N SER A 2 17.17 0.69 -4.98
CA SER A 2 17.20 1.24 -3.61
C SER A 2 15.98 2.15 -3.41
N ILE A 3 15.22 1.90 -2.35
CA ILE A 3 14.22 2.83 -1.82
C ILE A 3 14.88 3.55 -0.65
N GLU A 4 14.82 4.87 -0.64
CA GLU A 4 15.29 5.73 0.45
C GLU A 4 14.10 6.54 0.98
N GLU A 5 13.97 6.63 2.31
CA GLU A 5 12.95 7.42 2.99
C GLU A 5 13.43 8.85 3.18
N LEU A 6 12.58 9.83 2.86
CA LEU A 6 12.97 11.23 2.77
C LEU A 6 12.24 12.14 3.77
N ASP A 7 10.94 11.93 4.01
CA ASP A 7 10.14 12.75 4.93
C ASP A 7 8.82 12.05 5.31
N SER A 8 8.28 12.36 6.50
CA SER A 8 6.97 11.88 6.97
C SER A 8 6.17 12.98 7.69
N SER A 9 4.96 13.31 7.21
CA SER A 9 4.08 14.29 7.86
C SER A 9 2.59 13.90 7.77
N ASN A 10 1.92 13.97 8.93
CA ASN A 10 0.51 13.69 9.27
C ASN A 10 -0.21 12.44 8.74
N PHE A 11 0.16 11.82 7.62
CA PHE A 11 0.18 10.38 7.31
C PHE A 11 0.68 10.20 5.86
N LYS A 12 1.66 11.02 5.49
CA LYS A 12 2.35 10.96 4.20
C LYS A 12 3.78 10.54 4.44
N LYS A 13 4.31 9.75 3.52
CA LYS A 13 5.71 9.34 3.47
C LYS A 13 6.24 9.53 2.07
N VAL A 14 7.35 10.26 1.95
CA VAL A 14 8.03 10.44 0.67
C VAL A 14 9.19 9.47 0.61
N ILE A 15 9.23 8.69 -0.48
CA ILE A 15 10.34 7.80 -0.79
C ILE A 15 10.94 8.11 -2.15
N LYS A 16 12.17 7.69 -2.39
CA LYS A 16 12.83 7.80 -3.69
C LYS A 16 12.79 6.47 -4.44
N VAL A 17 12.27 6.47 -5.67
CA VAL A 17 12.23 5.31 -6.56
C VAL A 17 12.80 5.69 -7.92
N ASN A 18 13.91 5.06 -8.33
CA ASN A 18 14.61 5.39 -9.59
C ASN A 18 15.00 6.87 -9.76
N GLY A 19 15.19 7.59 -8.65
CA GLY A 19 15.46 9.02 -8.69
C GLY A 19 14.23 9.91 -8.58
N ASN A 20 13.03 9.37 -8.82
CA ASN A 20 11.76 10.09 -8.71
C ASN A 20 11.23 10.01 -7.27
N PRO A 21 10.72 11.11 -6.70
CA PRO A 21 9.98 11.05 -5.45
C PRO A 21 8.63 10.35 -5.70
N VAL A 22 8.25 9.50 -4.76
CA VAL A 22 6.96 8.83 -4.70
C VAL A 22 6.37 9.14 -3.33
N ILE A 23 5.14 9.63 -3.34
CA ILE A 23 4.41 10.03 -2.13
C ILE A 23 3.41 8.92 -1.82
N ILE A 24 3.52 8.37 -0.62
CA ILE A 24 2.59 7.39 -0.06
C ILE A 24 1.76 8.13 0.99
N SER A 25 0.44 8.19 0.81
CA SER A 25 -0.45 8.91 1.72
C SER A 25 -1.51 7.96 2.28
N ILE A 26 -1.76 7.99 3.59
CA ILE A 26 -2.87 7.26 4.22
C ILE A 26 -4.03 8.24 4.42
N CYS A 27 -5.20 7.88 3.90
CA CYS A 27 -6.42 8.63 4.13
C CYS A 27 -6.99 8.27 5.51
N GLU A 28 -6.89 9.16 6.49
CA GLU A 28 -7.32 8.91 7.88
C GLU A 28 -8.75 8.38 8.03
N THR A 29 -9.68 8.92 7.23
CA THR A 29 -11.11 8.58 7.38
C THR A 29 -11.45 7.18 6.84
N GLU A 30 -10.63 6.65 5.94
CA GLU A 30 -10.90 5.38 5.26
C GLU A 30 -9.77 4.35 5.41
N TYR A 31 -8.62 4.75 5.99
CA TYR A 31 -7.41 3.94 6.12
C TYR A 31 -6.91 3.34 4.79
N ASN A 32 -7.23 4.01 3.69
CA ASN A 32 -6.77 3.66 2.35
C ASN A 32 -5.43 4.31 2.06
N ILE A 33 -4.58 3.64 1.29
CA ILE A 33 -3.27 4.16 0.91
C ILE A 33 -3.33 4.61 -0.55
N SER A 34 -3.00 5.87 -0.82
CA SER A 34 -2.72 6.35 -2.17
C SER A 34 -1.21 6.41 -2.41
N VAL A 35 -0.83 6.18 -3.67
CA VAL A 35 0.55 6.26 -4.13
C VAL A 35 0.58 7.16 -5.35
N ASN A 36 1.34 8.25 -5.28
CA ASN A 36 1.45 9.24 -6.35
C ASN A 36 2.92 9.53 -6.68
N GLU A 37 3.18 9.95 -7.92
CA GLU A 37 4.44 10.62 -8.25
C GLU A 37 4.53 11.91 -7.45
N GLY A 38 5.73 12.29 -7.05
CA GLY A 38 6.00 13.58 -6.42
C GLY A 38 6.73 14.55 -7.35
N GLU A 39 6.69 15.82 -7.02
CA GLU A 39 7.61 16.84 -7.54
C GLU A 39 8.18 17.64 -6.38
N TRP A 40 9.50 17.92 -6.41
CA TRP A 40 10.13 18.77 -5.40
C TRP A 40 9.93 20.24 -5.77
N LEU A 41 9.29 21.00 -4.90
CA LEU A 41 9.07 22.43 -5.06
C LEU A 41 10.12 23.20 -4.26
N GLU A 42 11.21 23.60 -4.92
CA GLU A 42 12.33 24.30 -4.28
C GLU A 42 11.89 25.57 -3.52
N GLU A 43 10.90 26.29 -4.02
CA GLU A 43 10.38 27.53 -3.41
C GLU A 43 9.73 27.28 -2.04
N TYR A 44 9.12 26.11 -1.83
CA TYR A 44 8.40 25.77 -0.61
C TYR A 44 9.15 24.76 0.27
N GLU A 45 10.30 24.25 -0.20
CA GLU A 45 11.03 23.14 0.42
C GLU A 45 10.12 21.94 0.76
N GLU A 46 9.17 21.64 -0.13
CA GLU A 46 8.13 20.62 0.05
C GLU A 46 7.93 19.78 -1.23
N TYR A 47 7.23 18.66 -1.08
CA TYR A 47 6.81 17.81 -2.20
C TYR A 47 5.33 17.97 -2.52
N GLU A 48 4.98 18.02 -3.81
CA GLU A 48 3.58 18.04 -4.28
C GLU A 48 3.20 16.71 -4.94
N GLU A 49 1.95 16.27 -4.74
CA GLU A 49 1.39 15.06 -5.37
C GLU A 49 1.04 15.32 -6.84
N GLY A 50 1.60 14.49 -7.71
CA GLY A 50 1.33 14.44 -9.13
C GLY A 50 0.42 13.27 -9.51
N ASN A 51 0.82 12.51 -10.54
CA ASN A 51 -0.01 11.45 -11.09
C ASN A 51 -0.19 10.29 -10.11
N SER A 52 -1.41 9.73 -10.08
CA SER A 52 -1.67 8.50 -9.34
C SER A 52 -0.96 7.31 -9.96
N ILE A 53 -0.12 6.66 -9.15
CA ILE A 53 0.62 5.43 -9.47
C ILE A 53 -0.19 4.21 -9.03
N GLY A 54 -0.98 4.32 -7.96
CA GLY A 54 -1.81 3.23 -7.48
C GLY A 54 -2.38 3.48 -6.09
N ARG A 55 -2.98 2.43 -5.53
CA ARG A 55 -3.57 2.48 -4.19
C ARG A 55 -3.71 1.10 -3.56
N ILE A 56 -3.97 1.10 -2.26
CA ILE A 56 -4.35 -0.08 -1.48
C ILE A 56 -5.64 0.30 -0.73
N GLU A 57 -6.69 -0.48 -0.94
CA GLU A 57 -7.97 -0.32 -0.26
C GLU A 57 -8.08 -1.35 0.86
N MET A 58 -8.54 -0.89 2.02
CA MET A 58 -8.70 -1.71 3.20
C MET A 58 -10.08 -1.50 3.83
N LYS A 59 -10.60 -2.58 4.41
CA LYS A 59 -11.76 -2.54 5.30
C LYS A 59 -11.26 -2.64 6.74
N GLY A 60 -11.62 -1.66 7.56
CA GLY A 60 -11.43 -1.75 9.02
C GLY A 60 -12.38 -2.78 9.63
N LEU A 61 -11.86 -3.57 10.56
CA LEU A 61 -12.60 -4.57 11.33
C LEU A 61 -12.93 -4.03 12.74
N GLU A 62 -13.97 -4.56 13.38
CA GLU A 62 -14.43 -4.08 14.69
C GLU A 62 -13.36 -4.19 15.80
N ASN A 63 -12.41 -5.11 15.64
CA ASN A 63 -11.32 -5.34 16.59
C ASN A 63 -10.10 -4.42 16.37
N GLY A 64 -10.18 -3.48 15.42
CA GLY A 64 -9.08 -2.57 15.07
C GLY A 64 -8.03 -3.17 14.12
N ASP A 65 -8.27 -4.35 13.56
CA ASP A 65 -7.47 -4.90 12.46
C ASP A 65 -8.01 -4.46 11.10
N PHE A 66 -7.26 -4.75 10.03
CA PHE A 66 -7.57 -4.31 8.67
C PHE A 66 -7.54 -5.49 7.70
N TYR A 67 -8.42 -5.45 6.70
CA TYR A 67 -8.49 -6.45 5.64
C TYR A 67 -8.29 -5.79 4.27
N ILE A 68 -7.28 -6.22 3.51
CA ILE A 68 -7.02 -5.73 2.15
C ILE A 68 -8.13 -6.23 1.24
N THR A 69 -8.90 -5.31 0.66
CA THR A 69 -9.96 -5.62 -0.31
C THR A 69 -9.50 -5.41 -1.74
N TRP A 70 -8.59 -4.47 -1.98
CA TRP A 70 -8.03 -4.20 -3.30
C TRP A 70 -6.62 -3.65 -3.20
N MET A 71 -5.76 -3.99 -4.17
CA MET A 71 -4.47 -3.31 -4.32
C MET A 71 -3.97 -3.34 -5.75
N GLY A 72 -3.27 -2.27 -6.16
CA GLY A 72 -2.68 -2.20 -7.49
C GLY A 72 -1.78 -0.97 -7.68
N LEU A 73 -0.70 -1.15 -8.45
CA LEU A 73 0.25 -0.11 -8.87
C LEU A 73 0.32 0.00 -10.41
N GLU A 74 -0.83 -0.15 -11.07
CA GLU A 74 -0.95 -0.16 -12.53
C GLU A 74 -0.92 1.25 -13.16
N GLY A 75 -0.96 2.29 -12.33
CA GLY A 75 -0.79 3.68 -12.76
C GLY A 75 0.54 3.89 -13.48
N CYS A 76 0.58 4.91 -14.33
CA CYS A 76 1.72 5.21 -15.21
C CYS A 76 2.24 3.97 -15.98
N ASN A 77 1.32 3.17 -16.52
CA ASN A 77 1.61 1.95 -17.29
C ASN A 77 2.44 0.89 -16.53
N GLY A 78 2.29 0.82 -15.20
CA GLY A 78 3.00 -0.16 -14.38
C GLY A 78 4.51 0.07 -14.26
N GLN A 79 5.03 1.25 -14.61
CA GLN A 79 6.46 1.57 -14.54
C GLN A 79 7.06 1.43 -13.13
N TYR A 80 6.20 1.45 -12.12
CA TYR A 80 6.53 1.38 -10.69
C TYR A 80 6.29 -0.02 -10.08
N LEU A 81 5.90 -1.01 -10.89
CA LEU A 81 5.76 -2.39 -10.44
C LEU A 81 7.11 -2.97 -10.00
N HIS A 82 7.05 -3.89 -9.04
CA HIS A 82 8.22 -4.58 -8.46
C HIS A 82 9.30 -3.67 -7.86
N CYS A 83 8.99 -2.40 -7.61
CA CYS A 83 9.93 -1.43 -7.05
C CYS A 83 10.03 -1.50 -5.52
N GLY A 84 9.16 -2.25 -4.86
CA GLY A 84 9.07 -2.32 -3.39
C GLY A 84 8.10 -1.31 -2.76
N ILE A 85 7.40 -0.50 -3.58
CA ILE A 85 6.47 0.53 -3.11
C ILE A 85 5.32 -0.08 -2.30
N GLY A 86 4.69 -1.15 -2.79
CA GLY A 86 3.61 -1.81 -2.03
C GLY A 86 4.07 -2.33 -0.66
N THR A 87 5.31 -2.83 -0.58
CA THR A 87 5.91 -3.25 0.69
C THR A 87 6.14 -2.06 1.61
N CYS A 88 6.66 -0.95 1.08
CA CYS A 88 6.86 0.28 1.83
C CYS A 88 5.53 0.84 2.34
N ALA A 89 4.49 0.82 1.51
CA ALA A 89 3.15 1.29 1.83
C ALA A 89 2.54 0.53 3.01
N LEU A 90 2.55 -0.81 2.97
CA LEU A 90 2.00 -1.63 4.06
C LEU A 90 2.80 -1.51 5.36
N LYS A 91 4.13 -1.37 5.28
CA LYS A 91 4.95 -1.10 6.47
C LYS A 91 4.62 0.25 7.09
N PHE A 92 4.57 1.29 6.26
CA PHE A 92 4.21 2.63 6.69
C PHE A 92 2.83 2.65 7.36
N PHE A 93 1.85 1.99 6.74
CA PHE A 93 0.53 1.84 7.34
C PHE A 93 0.56 1.17 8.72
N LYS A 94 1.30 0.06 8.87
CA LYS A 94 1.42 -0.66 10.15
C LYS A 94 2.16 0.17 11.20
N GLU A 95 3.13 0.99 10.80
CA GLU A 95 3.87 1.90 11.68
C GLU A 95 2.98 3.04 12.22
N GLU A 96 2.16 3.61 11.35
CA GLU A 96 1.36 4.81 11.65
C GLU A 96 -0.01 4.50 12.27
N VAL A 97 -0.74 3.54 11.70
CA VAL A 97 -2.12 3.21 12.09
C VAL A 97 -2.14 2.08 13.12
N GLY A 98 -1.19 1.15 13.03
CA GLY A 98 -1.18 -0.07 13.85
C GLY A 98 -2.19 -1.11 13.35
N GLY A 99 -2.50 -2.08 14.22
CA GLY A 99 -3.36 -3.22 13.89
C GLY A 99 -2.67 -4.29 13.02
N ARG A 100 -3.30 -5.46 12.90
CA ARG A 100 -2.87 -6.50 11.97
C ARG A 100 -3.52 -6.26 10.61
N ILE A 101 -2.79 -6.59 9.55
CA ILE A 101 -3.27 -6.49 8.18
C ILE A 101 -3.51 -7.91 7.68
N PHE A 102 -4.71 -8.22 7.26
CA PHE A 102 -5.09 -9.49 6.66
C PHE A 102 -5.33 -9.30 5.16
N ALA A 103 -5.25 -10.38 4.40
CA ALA A 103 -5.61 -10.40 2.99
C ALA A 103 -6.34 -11.70 2.66
N ALA A 104 -7.16 -11.67 1.60
CA ALA A 104 -7.83 -12.87 1.11
C ALA A 104 -6.83 -13.99 0.82
N GLU A 105 -7.21 -15.24 1.11
CA GLU A 105 -6.45 -16.39 0.65
C GLU A 105 -6.47 -16.46 -0.88
N ASN A 106 -5.33 -16.76 -1.49
CA ASN A 106 -5.28 -17.05 -2.90
C ASN A 106 -5.74 -18.49 -3.16
N ASN A 107 -7.05 -18.73 -3.10
CA ASN A 107 -7.66 -20.00 -3.50
C ASN A 107 -7.98 -20.06 -5.01
N GLY A 108 -7.67 -19.00 -5.76
CA GLY A 108 -7.97 -18.89 -7.19
C GLY A 108 -9.45 -18.63 -7.51
N GLU A 109 -10.29 -18.41 -6.49
CA GLU A 109 -11.71 -18.13 -6.64
C GLU A 109 -11.99 -16.62 -6.50
N THR A 110 -12.94 -16.13 -7.30
CA THR A 110 -13.53 -14.81 -7.12
C THR A 110 -14.39 -14.81 -5.87
N LEU A 111 -14.05 -13.99 -4.87
CA LEU A 111 -14.94 -13.76 -3.74
C LEU A 111 -16.07 -12.81 -4.16
N ASP A 112 -17.30 -13.10 -3.72
CA ASP A 112 -18.52 -12.34 -4.07
C ASP A 112 -18.51 -10.91 -3.52
N ASP A 113 -17.62 -10.59 -2.59
CA ASP A 113 -17.43 -9.26 -2.01
C ASP A 113 -16.55 -8.33 -2.88
N GLY A 114 -16.03 -8.84 -4.00
CA GLY A 114 -15.16 -8.10 -4.92
C GLY A 114 -13.69 -8.09 -4.52
N SER A 115 -13.31 -8.75 -3.42
CA SER A 115 -11.90 -8.91 -3.05
C SER A 115 -11.23 -9.90 -4.02
N HIS A 116 -10.26 -9.38 -4.77
CA HIS A 116 -9.67 -10.08 -5.90
C HIS A 116 -8.17 -9.80 -5.98
N LEU A 117 -7.36 -10.82 -5.69
CA LEU A 117 -5.93 -10.78 -5.95
C LEU A 117 -5.67 -11.29 -7.37
N THR A 118 -5.61 -10.39 -8.34
CA THR A 118 -5.26 -10.71 -9.74
C THR A 118 -3.79 -10.40 -10.03
N ASN A 119 -3.28 -10.91 -11.16
CA ASN A 119 -1.91 -10.66 -11.64
C ASN A 119 -0.85 -11.04 -10.59
N ASP A 120 -0.01 -10.09 -10.18
CA ASP A 120 1.08 -10.30 -9.23
C ASP A 120 0.63 -10.24 -7.77
N ALA A 121 -0.63 -9.89 -7.49
CA ALA A 121 -1.13 -9.66 -6.15
C ALA A 121 -0.99 -10.92 -5.24
N PRO A 122 -1.27 -12.16 -5.69
CA PRO A 122 -1.07 -13.33 -4.84
C PRO A 122 0.39 -13.56 -4.42
N ALA A 123 1.32 -13.47 -5.36
CA ALA A 123 2.75 -13.65 -5.08
C ALA A 123 3.27 -12.52 -4.17
N PHE A 124 2.76 -11.31 -4.36
CA PHE A 124 3.06 -10.17 -3.50
C PHE A 124 2.55 -10.40 -2.06
N ILE A 125 1.29 -10.81 -1.88
CA ILE A 125 0.70 -11.05 -0.56
C ILE A 125 1.43 -12.18 0.17
N GLN A 126 1.75 -13.29 -0.51
CA GLN A 126 2.54 -14.37 0.09
C GLN A 126 3.89 -13.86 0.60
N LYS A 127 4.58 -13.03 -0.19
CA LYS A 127 5.82 -12.39 0.24
C LYS A 127 5.61 -11.48 1.45
N MET A 128 4.49 -10.76 1.55
CA MET A 128 4.20 -9.90 2.70
C MET A 128 3.91 -10.72 3.97
N ILE A 129 3.30 -11.89 3.81
CA ILE A 129 3.12 -12.87 4.89
C ILE A 129 4.47 -13.41 5.36
N ASP A 130 5.33 -13.84 4.44
CA ASP A 130 6.67 -14.34 4.76
C ASP A 130 7.53 -13.28 5.49
N LEU A 131 7.25 -11.99 5.24
CA LEU A 131 7.90 -10.86 5.89
C LEU A 131 7.24 -10.41 7.21
N GLY A 132 6.14 -11.03 7.63
CA GLY A 132 5.39 -10.67 8.86
C GLY A 132 4.68 -9.31 8.78
N ILE A 133 4.47 -8.80 7.57
CA ILE A 133 3.76 -7.53 7.33
C ILE A 133 2.26 -7.79 7.32
N VAL A 134 1.85 -8.82 6.58
CA VAL A 134 0.46 -9.30 6.45
C VAL A 134 0.32 -10.61 7.23
N GLU A 135 -0.79 -10.77 7.93
CA GLU A 135 -1.16 -12.02 8.57
C GLU A 135 -1.93 -12.90 7.57
N PRO A 136 -1.68 -14.21 7.53
CA PRO A 136 -2.54 -15.14 6.81
C PRO A 136 -3.96 -15.10 7.39
N ASN A 137 -4.97 -15.14 6.51
CA ASN A 137 -6.36 -15.17 6.94
C ASN A 137 -6.66 -16.55 7.55
N TYR A 138 -6.81 -16.63 8.88
CA TYR A 138 -7.15 -17.89 9.55
C TYR A 138 -8.57 -17.94 10.11
N ASP A 139 -9.23 -16.81 10.35
CA ASP A 139 -10.59 -16.73 10.91
C ASP A 139 -10.96 -15.23 11.03
N VAL A 140 -11.37 -14.56 9.95
CA VAL A 140 -12.13 -13.30 10.09
C VAL A 140 -13.59 -13.73 10.33
N PRO A 141 -14.16 -13.51 11.54
CA PRO A 141 -15.57 -13.81 11.75
C PRO A 141 -16.40 -12.95 10.79
N GLU A 142 -17.37 -13.58 10.12
CA GLU A 142 -18.39 -12.90 9.30
C GLU A 142 -19.12 -11.79 10.09
#